data_AF-A0A829F6S1-F1
#
_entry.id   AF-A0A829F6S1-F1
#
_cell.length_a   1.000
_cell.length_b   1.000
_cell.length_c   1.000
_cell.angle_alpha   90.00
_cell.angle_beta   90.00
_cell.angle_gamma   90.00
#
_symmetry.space_group_name_H-M   'P 1'
#
loop_
_entity.id
_entity.type
_entity.pdbx_description
1 polymer ?
#
loop_
_entity_poly.entity_id
_entity_poly.type
_entity_poly.pdbx_seq_one_letter_code
_entity_poly.pdbx_strand_id
1 'polypeptide(L)'
;MVGASLKRLLENDQLVVGISELSDIVGVSPRQLRYWEQKGFIRSIEADANCPRKYRLPTVIKVELIKKYLDDGFTLSKAAEKAEIRQKKMHHVRKVFSKAIKDIELIDERYTILQIGNFKEENAKMYIIHDNETDELTYKLLPVDEKADYEQLLKEL
;
A
#
# COMPACT_ATOMS: atom_id res chain seq x y z
N MET A 1 -21.08 0.27 -4.74
CA MET A 1 -20.07 0.21 -5.83
C MET A 1 -18.72 0.76 -5.32
N VAL A 2 -18.31 0.35 -4.10
CA VAL A 2 -17.13 0.89 -3.41
C VAL A 2 -15.89 0.02 -3.66
N GLY A 3 -16.06 -1.31 -3.76
CA GLY A 3 -14.97 -2.25 -4.03
C GLY A 3 -14.17 -2.00 -5.32
N ALA A 4 -14.80 -1.47 -6.38
CA ALA A 4 -14.09 -1.12 -7.62
C ALA A 4 -13.19 0.12 -7.45
N SER A 5 -13.60 1.09 -6.63
CA SER A 5 -12.85 2.32 -6.37
C SER A 5 -11.66 2.07 -5.45
N LEU A 6 -11.82 1.25 -4.39
CA LEU A 6 -10.70 0.84 -3.55
C LEU A 6 -9.65 0.04 -4.34
N LYS A 7 -10.11 -0.92 -5.14
CA LYS A 7 -9.21 -1.70 -5.99
C LYS A 7 -8.39 -0.78 -6.89
N ARG A 8 -9.01 0.23 -7.50
CA ARG A 8 -8.31 1.23 -8.29
C ARG A 8 -7.33 2.04 -7.45
N LEU A 9 -7.70 2.52 -6.26
CA LEU A 9 -6.80 3.28 -5.38
C LEU A 9 -5.58 2.46 -4.92
N LEU A 10 -5.78 1.19 -4.56
CA LEU A 10 -4.69 0.26 -4.19
C LEU A 10 -3.78 -0.11 -5.37
N GLU A 11 -4.30 0.00 -6.60
CA GLU A 11 -3.59 -0.30 -7.86
C GLU A 11 -3.03 0.98 -8.55
N ASN A 12 -3.32 2.19 -8.05
CA ASN A 12 -3.03 3.43 -8.75
C ASN A 12 -1.62 3.97 -8.43
N ASP A 13 -0.67 3.73 -9.35
CA ASP A 13 0.70 4.26 -9.32
C ASP A 13 0.89 5.54 -10.18
N GLN A 14 -0.18 6.32 -10.43
CA GLN A 14 -0.13 7.51 -11.30
C GLN A 14 0.52 8.75 -10.65
N LEU A 15 0.85 8.70 -9.36
CA LEU A 15 1.55 9.79 -8.69
C LEU A 15 3.00 9.87 -9.17
N VAL A 16 3.40 11.07 -9.58
CA VAL A 16 4.72 11.36 -10.13
C VAL A 16 5.38 12.47 -9.32
N VAL A 17 6.62 12.25 -8.92
CA VAL A 17 7.43 13.19 -8.12
C VAL A 17 8.68 13.57 -8.90
N GLY A 18 9.02 14.86 -8.97
CA GLY A 18 10.27 15.30 -9.58
C GLY A 18 11.47 15.01 -8.69
N ILE A 19 12.68 15.11 -9.25
CA ILE A 19 13.90 14.81 -8.51
C ILE A 19 14.16 15.77 -7.35
N SER A 20 13.73 17.04 -7.47
CA SER A 20 13.89 18.03 -6.41
C SER A 20 12.98 17.71 -5.24
N GLU A 21 11.69 17.47 -5.49
CA GLU A 21 10.74 17.11 -4.44
C GLU A 21 11.13 15.78 -3.78
N LEU A 22 11.57 14.79 -4.56
CA LEU A 22 12.06 13.52 -4.02
C LEU A 22 13.29 13.72 -3.12
N SER A 23 14.19 14.61 -3.52
CA SER A 23 15.38 14.94 -2.73
C SER A 23 15.00 15.52 -1.38
N ASP A 24 14.06 16.46 -1.37
CA ASP A 24 13.58 17.15 -0.17
C ASP A 24 12.81 16.19 0.76
N ILE A 25 11.94 15.34 0.20
CA ILE A 25 11.12 14.38 0.96
C ILE A 25 12.00 13.34 1.68
N VAL A 26 12.99 12.78 1.00
CA VAL A 26 13.76 11.62 1.49
C VAL A 26 15.10 12.04 2.15
N GLY A 27 15.53 13.29 1.96
CA GLY A 27 16.81 13.77 2.47
C GLY A 27 18.02 13.13 1.76
N VAL A 28 17.90 12.88 0.46
CA VAL A 28 18.98 12.34 -0.40
C VAL A 28 19.26 13.35 -1.50
N SER A 29 20.53 13.70 -1.74
CA SER A 29 20.86 14.72 -2.75
C SER A 29 20.46 14.29 -4.17
N PRO A 30 20.15 15.24 -5.09
CA PRO A 30 19.86 14.91 -6.49
C PRO A 30 21.03 14.19 -7.18
N ARG A 31 22.27 14.44 -6.73
CA ARG A 31 23.47 13.74 -7.20
C ARG A 31 23.45 12.25 -6.83
N GLN A 32 23.09 11.92 -5.60
CA GLN A 32 22.95 10.52 -5.17
C GLN A 32 21.85 9.82 -5.95
N LEU A 33 20.69 10.45 -6.16
CA LEU A 33 19.60 9.90 -6.96
C LEU A 33 20.04 9.57 -8.39
N ARG A 34 20.75 10.50 -9.06
CA ARG A 34 21.31 10.26 -10.41
C ARG A 34 22.33 9.11 -10.40
N TYR A 35 23.17 9.02 -9.37
CA TYR A 35 24.13 7.93 -9.23
C TYR A 35 23.44 6.57 -9.01
N TRP A 36 22.40 6.51 -8.18
CA TRP A 36 21.62 5.29 -7.95
C TRP A 36 20.90 4.83 -9.23
N GLU A 37 20.39 5.78 -10.00
CA GLU A 37 19.79 5.51 -11.31
C GLU A 37 20.82 5.01 -12.33
N GLN A 38 22.00 5.65 -12.41
CA GLN A 38 23.10 5.18 -13.27
C GLN A 38 23.56 3.77 -12.92
N LYS A 39 23.53 3.40 -11.63
CA LYS A 39 23.83 2.04 -11.16
C LYS A 39 22.67 1.05 -11.36
N GLY A 40 21.53 1.50 -11.86
CA GLY A 40 20.35 0.67 -12.12
C GLY A 40 19.54 0.31 -10.88
N PHE A 41 19.78 0.96 -9.75
CA PHE A 41 19.04 0.69 -8.51
C PHE A 41 17.64 1.31 -8.51
N ILE A 42 17.46 2.43 -9.21
CA ILE A 42 16.18 3.14 -9.38
C ILE A 42 15.99 3.56 -10.84
N ARG A 43 14.76 3.94 -11.22
CA ARG A 43 14.44 4.32 -12.60
C ARG A 43 13.38 5.44 -12.66
N SER A 44 13.65 6.49 -13.44
CA SER A 44 12.70 7.54 -13.82
C SER A 44 11.72 7.09 -14.92
N ILE A 45 10.64 7.86 -15.11
CA ILE A 45 9.61 7.63 -16.15
C ILE A 45 10.18 7.87 -17.55
N GLU A 46 10.92 8.96 -17.71
CA GLU A 46 11.58 9.34 -18.95
C GLU A 46 13.07 9.54 -18.68
N ALA A 47 13.89 9.01 -19.59
CA ALA A 47 15.34 9.05 -19.52
C ALA A 47 15.94 10.02 -20.55
N ASP A 48 15.12 10.92 -21.12
CA ASP A 48 15.64 11.90 -22.07
C ASP A 48 16.44 12.98 -21.32
N ALA A 49 17.63 13.29 -21.84
CA ALA A 49 18.62 14.11 -21.13
C ALA A 49 18.13 15.55 -20.87
N ASN A 50 17.18 16.02 -21.69
CA ASN A 50 16.65 17.38 -21.65
C ASN A 50 15.41 17.56 -20.76
N CYS A 51 14.85 16.48 -20.20
CA CYS A 51 13.66 16.56 -19.34
C CYS A 51 14.03 16.43 -17.85
N PRO A 52 13.38 17.19 -16.95
CA PRO A 52 13.48 16.95 -15.52
C PRO A 52 13.06 15.53 -15.17
N ARG A 53 13.90 14.83 -14.39
CA ARG A 53 13.63 13.46 -13.95
C ARG A 53 12.39 13.43 -13.07
N LYS A 54 11.54 12.45 -13.37
CA LYS A 54 10.27 12.20 -12.70
C LYS A 54 10.20 10.73 -12.30
N TYR A 55 9.75 10.46 -11.09
CA TYR A 55 9.71 9.14 -10.48
C TYR A 55 8.28 8.77 -10.11
N ARG A 56 7.87 7.54 -10.43
CA ARG A 56 6.59 7.01 -9.95
C ARG A 56 6.69 6.68 -8.46
N LEU A 57 5.54 6.63 -7.80
CA LEU A 57 5.45 6.29 -6.37
C LEU A 57 6.21 5.02 -5.96
N PRO A 58 6.22 3.91 -6.72
CA PRO A 58 7.07 2.75 -6.38
C PRO A 58 8.57 3.10 -6.32
N THR A 59 9.07 3.94 -7.22
CA THR A 59 10.47 4.37 -7.18
C THR A 59 10.74 5.26 -5.97
N VAL A 60 9.81 6.15 -5.62
CA VAL A 60 9.90 7.00 -4.41
C VAL A 60 10.02 6.13 -3.16
N ILE A 61 9.13 5.13 -3.00
CA ILE A 61 9.18 4.18 -1.89
C ILE A 61 10.50 3.41 -1.88
N LYS A 62 11.01 3.02 -3.05
CA LYS A 62 12.29 2.31 -3.14
C LYS A 62 13.46 3.18 -2.69
N VAL A 63 13.48 4.47 -3.05
CA VAL A 63 14.49 5.43 -2.62
C VAL A 63 14.47 5.62 -1.10
N GLU A 64 13.29 5.77 -0.50
CA GLU A 64 13.09 5.84 0.95
C GLU A 64 13.65 4.59 1.66
N LEU A 65 13.34 3.40 1.14
CA LEU A 65 13.85 2.15 1.69
C LEU A 65 15.37 2.02 1.56
N ILE A 66 15.94 2.45 0.43
CA ILE A 66 17.41 2.46 0.25
C ILE A 66 18.02 3.40 1.29
N LYS A 67 17.49 4.62 1.46
CA LYS A 67 17.98 5.59 2.44
C LYS A 67 17.96 5.00 3.85
N LYS A 68 16.84 4.42 4.27
CA LYS A 68 16.74 3.73 5.55
C LYS A 68 17.85 2.68 5.76
N TYR A 69 18.08 1.81 4.77
CA TYR A 69 19.12 0.79 4.90
C TYR A 69 20.54 1.37 4.86
N LEU A 70 20.77 2.49 4.17
CA LEU A 70 22.05 3.20 4.26
C LEU A 70 22.26 3.76 5.68
N ASP A 71 21.22 4.30 6.29
CA ASP A 71 21.27 4.82 7.67
C ASP A 71 21.50 3.69 8.69
N ASP A 72 20.98 2.49 8.42
CA ASP A 72 21.27 1.27 9.18
C ASP A 72 22.72 0.75 8.98
N GLY A 73 23.54 1.43 8.17
CA GLY A 73 24.96 1.10 7.94
C GLY A 73 25.22 0.11 6.80
N PHE A 74 24.22 -0.23 5.97
CA PHE A 74 24.44 -1.10 4.81
C PHE A 74 25.14 -0.36 3.65
N THR A 75 25.86 -1.12 2.81
CA THR A 75 26.36 -0.59 1.54
C THR A 75 25.20 -0.32 0.58
N LEU A 76 25.39 0.59 -0.38
CA LEU A 76 24.36 0.93 -1.37
C LEU A 76 23.80 -0.29 -2.10
N SER A 77 24.66 -1.20 -2.57
CA SER A 77 24.21 -2.42 -3.25
C SER A 77 23.34 -3.29 -2.34
N LYS A 78 23.70 -3.43 -1.05
CA LYS A 78 22.92 -4.24 -0.11
C LYS A 78 21.62 -3.55 0.30
N ALA A 79 21.63 -2.23 0.45
CA ALA A 79 20.44 -1.41 0.69
C ALA A 79 19.44 -1.54 -0.48
N ALA A 80 19.91 -1.45 -1.72
CA ALA A 80 19.10 -1.62 -2.92
C ALA A 80 18.49 -3.02 -3.03
N GLU A 81 19.26 -4.06 -2.73
CA GLU A 81 18.78 -5.45 -2.68
C GLU A 81 17.67 -5.63 -1.63
N LYS A 82 17.89 -5.13 -0.41
CA LYS A 82 16.90 -5.21 0.67
C LYS A 82 15.63 -4.40 0.35
N ALA A 83 15.78 -3.22 -0.22
CA ALA A 83 14.66 -2.39 -0.66
C ALA A 83 13.81 -3.10 -1.72
N GLU A 84 14.44 -3.73 -2.70
CA GLU A 84 13.77 -4.52 -3.73
C GLU A 84 12.98 -5.70 -3.13
N ILE A 85 13.59 -6.45 -2.21
CA ILE A 85 12.92 -7.57 -1.52
C ILE A 85 11.71 -7.07 -0.73
N ARG A 86 11.87 -5.98 0.03
CA ARG A 86 10.78 -5.40 0.83
C ARG A 86 9.65 -4.86 -0.05
N GLN A 87 9.99 -4.22 -1.15
CA GLN A 87 9.01 -3.72 -2.12
C GLN A 87 8.24 -4.88 -2.78
N LYS A 88 8.92 -5.95 -3.21
CA LYS A 88 8.26 -7.16 -3.73
C LYS A 88 7.29 -7.75 -2.71
N LYS A 89 7.72 -7.90 -1.44
CA LYS A 89 6.84 -8.37 -0.36
C LYS A 89 5.59 -7.49 -0.23
N MET A 90 5.77 -6.16 -0.21
CA MET A 90 4.64 -5.22 -0.12
C MET A 90 3.69 -5.34 -1.31
N HIS A 91 4.23 -5.51 -2.53
CA HIS A 91 3.41 -5.74 -3.72
C HIS A 91 2.59 -7.04 -3.61
N HIS A 92 3.20 -8.13 -3.14
CA HIS A 92 2.47 -9.38 -2.88
C HIS A 92 1.37 -9.21 -1.84
N VAL A 93 1.68 -8.53 -0.73
CA VAL A 93 0.69 -8.23 0.32
C VAL A 93 -0.49 -7.43 -0.25
N ARG A 94 -0.22 -6.32 -0.95
CA ARG A 94 -1.28 -5.52 -1.61
C ARG A 94 -2.15 -6.35 -2.54
N LYS A 95 -1.54 -7.23 -3.34
CA LYS A 95 -2.23 -8.13 -4.27
C LYS A 95 -3.11 -9.18 -3.55
N VAL A 96 -2.68 -9.66 -2.40
CA VAL A 96 -3.47 -10.57 -1.57
C VAL A 96 -4.67 -9.82 -0.98
N PHE A 97 -4.43 -8.69 -0.32
CA PHE A 97 -5.50 -7.89 0.29
C PHE A 97 -6.51 -7.36 -0.73
N SER A 98 -6.08 -6.88 -1.90
CA SER A 98 -6.99 -6.39 -2.94
C SER A 98 -7.91 -7.47 -3.52
N LYS A 99 -7.53 -8.75 -3.37
CA LYS A 99 -8.37 -9.90 -3.76
C LYS A 99 -9.24 -10.43 -2.61
N ALA A 100 -8.71 -10.32 -1.39
CA ALA A 100 -9.35 -10.79 -0.16
C ALA A 100 -10.52 -9.88 0.24
N ILE A 101 -10.32 -8.56 0.20
CA ILE A 101 -11.36 -7.57 0.48
C ILE A 101 -12.36 -7.57 -0.68
N LYS A 102 -13.62 -7.85 -0.35
CA LYS A 102 -14.75 -7.85 -1.28
C LYS A 102 -15.52 -6.56 -1.25
N ASP A 103 -15.69 -5.98 -0.07
CA ASP A 103 -16.41 -4.74 0.12
C ASP A 103 -15.85 -3.96 1.31
N ILE A 104 -16.12 -2.65 1.30
CA ILE A 104 -15.81 -1.73 2.39
C ILE A 104 -17.00 -0.81 2.58
N GLU A 105 -17.45 -0.67 3.83
CA GLU A 105 -18.51 0.26 4.23
C GLU A 105 -18.03 1.12 5.41
N LEU A 106 -18.45 2.39 5.40
CA LEU A 106 -18.17 3.36 6.44
C LEU A 106 -19.50 3.80 7.06
N ILE A 107 -19.62 3.64 8.37
CA ILE A 107 -20.86 3.93 9.09
C ILE A 107 -20.58 5.02 10.13
N ASP A 108 -21.34 6.10 10.02
CA ASP A 108 -21.29 7.27 10.91
C ASP A 108 -19.90 7.90 11.06
N GLU A 109 -19.01 7.71 10.07
CA GLU A 109 -17.57 8.07 10.11
C GLU A 109 -16.76 7.43 11.26
N ARG A 110 -17.42 6.64 12.11
CA ARG A 110 -16.83 5.98 13.27
C ARG A 110 -16.36 4.57 12.93
N TYR A 111 -17.19 3.80 12.22
CA TYR A 111 -16.92 2.39 11.99
C TYR A 111 -16.52 2.10 10.55
N THR A 112 -15.38 1.45 10.37
CA THR A 112 -14.97 0.89 9.07
C THR A 112 -15.20 -0.61 9.05
N ILE A 113 -16.04 -1.09 8.13
CA ILE A 113 -16.35 -2.52 7.97
C ILE A 113 -15.70 -3.04 6.68
N LEU A 114 -14.88 -4.09 6.80
CA LEU A 114 -14.25 -4.78 5.68
C LEU A 114 -14.84 -6.17 5.53
N GLN A 115 -15.49 -6.44 4.40
CA GLN A 115 -15.88 -7.81 4.05
C GLN A 115 -14.70 -8.54 3.43
N ILE A 116 -14.26 -9.61 4.09
CA ILE A 116 -13.26 -10.54 3.59
C ILE A 116 -13.99 -11.75 2.97
N GLY A 117 -13.53 -12.19 1.80
CA GLY A 117 -14.20 -13.18 0.95
C GLY A 117 -14.55 -14.52 1.61
N ASN A 118 -15.22 -15.38 0.85
CA ASN A 118 -15.82 -16.60 1.38
C ASN A 118 -14.77 -17.62 1.88
N PHE A 119 -14.95 -18.10 3.10
CA PHE A 119 -14.26 -19.24 3.69
C PHE A 119 -14.94 -20.52 3.20
N LYS A 120 -14.33 -21.17 2.20
CA LYS A 120 -14.95 -22.29 1.46
C LYS A 120 -15.33 -23.47 2.34
N GLU A 121 -14.56 -23.74 3.39
CA GLU A 121 -14.79 -24.88 4.28
C GLU A 121 -15.99 -24.67 5.20
N GLU A 122 -16.33 -23.42 5.52
CA GLU A 122 -17.38 -23.08 6.49
C GLU A 122 -18.61 -22.43 5.84
N ASN A 123 -18.61 -22.25 4.53
CA ASN A 123 -19.62 -21.47 3.79
C ASN A 123 -19.94 -20.11 4.47
N ALA A 124 -18.89 -19.46 4.98
CA ALA A 124 -18.99 -18.22 5.74
C ALA A 124 -18.19 -17.08 5.08
N LYS A 125 -18.47 -15.85 5.47
CA LYS A 125 -17.73 -14.63 5.14
C LYS A 125 -17.27 -13.99 6.44
N MET A 126 -16.08 -13.39 6.44
CA MET A 126 -15.57 -12.68 7.61
C MET A 126 -15.71 -11.18 7.43
N TYR A 127 -16.11 -10.49 8.48
CA TYR A 127 -16.15 -9.05 8.58
C TYR A 127 -15.11 -8.61 9.61
N ILE A 128 -14.30 -7.63 9.24
CA ILE A 128 -13.41 -6.92 10.16
C ILE A 128 -14.03 -5.54 10.39
N ILE A 129 -14.29 -5.21 11.64
CA ILE A 129 -14.88 -3.93 12.04
C ILE A 129 -13.83 -3.17 12.84
N HIS A 130 -13.52 -1.95 12.43
CA HIS A 130 -12.65 -1.02 13.14
C HIS A 130 -13.47 0.13 13.70
N ASP A 131 -13.34 0.41 14.99
CA ASP A 131 -13.94 1.56 15.67
C ASP A 131 -12.87 2.66 15.83
N ASN A 132 -13.06 3.79 15.13
CA ASN A 132 -12.11 4.91 15.16
C ASN A 132 -12.02 5.61 16.53
N GLU A 133 -13.03 5.51 17.39
CA GLU A 133 -13.00 6.15 18.71
C GLU A 133 -12.19 5.36 19.73
N THR A 134 -12.27 4.02 19.68
CA THR A 134 -11.56 3.14 20.60
C THR A 134 -10.25 2.58 20.02
N ASP A 135 -10.07 2.68 18.71
CA ASP A 135 -8.98 2.06 17.93
C ASP A 135 -8.95 0.51 18.04
N GLU A 136 -10.10 -0.11 18.27
CA GLU A 136 -10.23 -1.57 18.42
C GLU A 136 -10.71 -2.26 17.14
N LEU A 137 -10.33 -3.53 16.98
CA LEU A 137 -10.74 -4.40 15.89
C LEU A 137 -11.61 -5.55 16.40
N THR A 138 -12.78 -5.72 15.80
CA THR A 138 -13.66 -6.87 16.04
C THR A 138 -13.89 -7.69 14.77
N TYR A 139 -14.05 -9.01 14.94
CA TYR A 139 -14.19 -9.98 13.86
C TYR A 139 -15.53 -10.70 13.98
N LYS A 140 -16.28 -10.79 12.89
CA LYS A 140 -17.57 -11.52 12.82
C LYS A 140 -17.59 -12.45 11.63
N LEU A 141 -18.16 -13.65 11.80
CA LEU A 141 -18.41 -14.61 10.73
C LEU A 141 -19.91 -14.67 10.45
N LEU A 142 -20.29 -14.57 9.18
CA LEU A 142 -21.69 -14.70 8.73
C LEU A 142 -21.80 -15.73 7.59
N PRO A 143 -22.91 -16.48 7.50
CA PRO A 143 -23.17 -17.36 6.36
C PRO A 143 -23.13 -16.63 5.01
N VAL A 144 -22.72 -17.33 3.94
CA VAL A 144 -22.58 -16.73 2.60
C VAL A 144 -23.92 -16.29 1.99
N ASP A 145 -24.99 -16.98 2.35
CA ASP A 145 -26.37 -16.79 1.88
C ASP A 145 -27.12 -15.67 2.60
N GLU A 146 -26.61 -15.22 3.74
CA GLU A 146 -27.16 -14.10 4.49
C GLU A 146 -26.59 -12.76 3.99
N LYS A 147 -27.45 -11.76 3.83
CA LYS A 147 -27.01 -10.38 3.62
C LYS A 147 -26.65 -9.79 4.98
N ALA A 148 -25.46 -9.21 5.09
CA ALA A 148 -25.07 -8.52 6.32
C ALA A 148 -25.97 -7.30 6.57
N ASP A 149 -26.58 -7.27 7.74
CA ASP A 149 -27.15 -6.07 8.33
C ASP A 149 -26.08 -5.42 9.20
N TYR A 150 -25.51 -4.32 8.70
CA TYR A 150 -24.41 -3.65 9.39
C TYR A 150 -24.87 -2.95 10.67
N GLU A 151 -26.10 -2.45 10.74
CA GLU A 151 -26.61 -1.85 11.99
C GLU A 151 -26.74 -2.91 13.07
N GLN A 152 -27.21 -4.10 12.72
CA GLN A 152 -27.30 -5.21 13.66
C GLN A 152 -25.91 -5.70 14.09
N LEU A 153 -24.96 -5.81 13.16
CA LEU A 153 -23.57 -6.18 13.48
C LEU A 153 -22.91 -5.23 14.47
N LEU A 154 -23.19 -3.93 14.36
CA LEU A 154 -22.65 -2.91 15.26
C LEU A 154 -23.34 -2.88 16.63
N LYS A 155 -24.63 -3.24 16.72
CA LYS A 155 -25.36 -3.34 18.01
C LYS A 155 -24.82 -4.45 18.92
N GLU A 156 -24.07 -5.40 18.37
CA GLU A 156 -23.46 -6.51 19.09
C GLU A 156 -21.99 -6.27 19.48
N LEU A 157 -21.50 -5.03 19.34
CA LEU A 157 -20.17 -4.57 19.77
C LEU A 157 -20.28 -3.79 21.09
#